data_AF-A0AAU8JYB6-F1
#
_entry.id   AF-A0AAU8JYB6-F1
#
_cell.length_a   1.000
_cell.length_b   1.000
_cell.length_c   1.000
_cell.angle_alpha   90.00
_cell.angle_beta   90.00
_cell.angle_gamma   90.00
#
_symmetry.space_group_name_H-M   'P 1'
#
loop_
_entity.id
_entity.type
_entity.pdbx_description
1 polymer ?
#
loop_
_entity_poly.entity_id
_entity_poly.type
_entity_poly.pdbx_seq_one_letter_code
_entity_poly.pdbx_strand_id
1 'polypeptide(L)'
;MTNGYRVDCSGLVSCAWGLPGPGLDTYGLMGSKISHRIDKEDLKPGDAMIMGDHTVLFGGWANKEHTRYIAIEDSGSQGCVSHEIPYPYYHGDQRYKPYRRNGVE
;
A
#
# COMPACT_ATOMS: atom_id res chain seq x y z
N MET A 1 9.85 -7.26 -17.66
CA MET A 1 10.71 -7.96 -16.68
C MET A 1 10.21 -7.58 -15.30
N THR A 2 9.85 -8.54 -14.45
CA THR A 2 9.18 -8.30 -13.15
C THR A 2 10.15 -8.13 -11.97
N ASN A 3 11.46 -8.03 -12.24
CA ASN A 3 12.53 -7.96 -11.23
C ASN A 3 12.45 -9.03 -10.12
N GLY A 4 11.76 -10.16 -10.38
CA GLY A 4 11.56 -11.25 -9.43
C GLY A 4 10.36 -11.09 -8.49
N TYR A 5 9.64 -9.96 -8.50
CA TYR A 5 8.47 -9.75 -7.66
C TYR A 5 7.19 -10.30 -8.29
N ARG A 6 6.20 -10.62 -7.43
CA ARG A 6 4.85 -10.99 -7.89
C ARG A 6 4.22 -9.82 -8.65
N VAL A 7 3.46 -10.11 -9.71
CA VAL A 7 2.67 -9.12 -10.47
C VAL A 7 1.29 -9.04 -9.84
N ASP A 8 1.25 -8.54 -8.62
CA ASP A 8 0.04 -8.30 -7.86
C ASP A 8 0.23 -7.13 -6.88
N CYS A 9 -0.86 -6.74 -6.22
CA CYS A 9 -0.91 -5.62 -5.28
C CYS A 9 0.20 -5.66 -4.23
N SER A 10 0.42 -6.82 -3.59
CA SER A 10 1.44 -6.99 -2.56
C SER A 10 2.86 -7.13 -3.10
N GLY A 11 3.04 -7.62 -4.32
CA GLY A 11 4.32 -7.61 -5.03
C GLY A 11 4.79 -6.20 -5.34
N LEU A 12 3.87 -5.31 -5.74
CA LEU A 12 4.14 -3.89 -5.94
C LEU A 12 4.55 -3.20 -4.63
N VAL A 13 3.82 -3.41 -3.53
CA VAL A 13 4.20 -2.87 -2.21
C VAL A 13 5.56 -3.44 -1.78
N SER A 14 5.79 -4.75 -1.95
CA SER A 14 7.06 -5.39 -1.61
C SER A 14 8.24 -4.78 -2.37
N CYS A 15 8.05 -4.46 -3.65
CA CYS A 15 9.05 -3.81 -4.49
C CYS A 15 9.31 -2.37 -4.02
N ALA A 16 8.27 -1.58 -3.80
CA ALA A 16 8.40 -0.19 -3.32
C ALA A 16 9.05 -0.10 -1.93
N TRP A 17 8.78 -1.11 -1.10
CA TRP A 17 9.43 -1.26 0.19
C TRP A 17 10.87 -1.77 0.05
N GLY A 18 11.24 -2.47 -1.02
CA GLY A 18 12.56 -3.07 -1.18
C GLY A 18 12.73 -4.33 -0.32
N LEU A 19 11.69 -5.19 -0.28
CA LEU A 19 11.77 -6.52 0.33
C LEU A 19 12.45 -7.50 -0.64
N PRO A 20 13.14 -8.56 -0.17
CA PRO A 20 13.75 -9.53 -1.07
C PRO A 20 12.71 -10.23 -1.96
N GLY A 21 13.09 -10.51 -3.21
CA GLY A 21 12.24 -11.25 -4.15
C GLY A 21 11.93 -12.68 -3.66
N PRO A 22 10.70 -13.18 -3.85
CA PRO A 22 9.66 -12.65 -4.72
C PRO A 22 8.70 -11.62 -4.09
N GLY A 23 9.02 -11.09 -2.91
CA GLY A 23 8.12 -10.25 -2.11
C GLY A 23 7.20 -11.07 -1.20
N LEU A 24 6.38 -10.37 -0.40
CA LEU A 24 5.43 -10.95 0.53
C LEU A 24 4.00 -10.84 -0.02
N ASP A 25 3.09 -11.69 0.47
CA ASP A 25 1.66 -11.46 0.35
C ASP A 25 1.20 -10.39 1.35
N THR A 26 -0.06 -9.99 1.23
CA THR A 26 -0.68 -8.99 2.11
C THR A 26 -0.58 -9.34 3.59
N TYR A 27 -0.72 -10.63 3.95
CA TYR A 27 -0.54 -11.10 5.33
C TYR A 27 0.91 -10.98 5.80
N GLY A 28 1.88 -11.33 4.96
CA GLY A 28 3.31 -11.16 5.25
C GLY A 28 3.70 -9.70 5.42
N LEU A 29 3.13 -8.80 4.61
CA LEU A 29 3.33 -7.35 4.76
C LEU A 29 2.86 -6.85 6.13
N MET A 30 1.77 -7.41 6.67
CA MET A 30 1.26 -7.11 8.02
C MET A 30 2.07 -7.76 9.16
N GLY A 31 3.06 -8.60 8.86
CA GLY A 31 3.90 -9.22 9.86
C GLY A 31 4.63 -8.16 10.68
N SER A 32 4.63 -8.29 12.01
CA SER A 32 5.21 -7.29 12.93
C SER A 32 6.71 -7.03 12.73
N LYS A 33 7.43 -7.97 12.09
CA LYS A 33 8.84 -7.77 11.70
C LYS A 33 8.99 -6.86 10.47
N ILE A 34 7.95 -6.74 9.66
CA ILE A 34 7.94 -6.06 8.37
C ILE A 34 7.33 -4.67 8.48
N SER A 35 6.17 -4.55 9.11
CA SER A 35 5.46 -3.28 9.26
C SER A 35 4.73 -3.19 10.59
N HIS A 36 4.27 -1.97 10.91
CA HIS A 36 3.39 -1.68 12.03
C HIS A 36 2.23 -0.79 11.57
N ARG A 37 1.12 -0.80 12.31
CA ARG A 37 0.00 0.11 12.07
C ARG A 37 0.38 1.52 12.46
N ILE A 38 -0.09 2.47 11.66
CA ILE A 38 0.01 3.91 11.93
C ILE A 38 -1.38 4.52 11.92
N ASP A 39 -1.50 5.71 12.50
CA ASP A 39 -2.73 6.50 12.42
C ASP A 39 -2.83 7.21 11.07
N LYS A 40 -4.04 7.68 10.73
CA LYS A 40 -4.30 8.36 9.47
C LYS A 40 -3.43 9.60 9.32
N GLU A 41 -3.25 10.32 10.43
CA GLU A 41 -2.52 11.57 10.54
C GLU A 41 -1.03 11.38 10.27
N ASP A 42 -0.52 10.18 10.51
CA ASP A 42 0.88 9.83 10.30
C ASP A 42 1.19 9.38 8.88
N LEU A 43 0.18 9.18 8.01
CA LEU A 43 0.38 8.70 6.63
C LEU A 43 1.35 9.59 5.84
N LYS A 44 2.33 8.96 5.21
CA LYS A 44 3.34 9.55 4.33
C LYS A 44 3.41 8.78 3.01
N PRO A 45 3.80 9.44 1.90
CA PRO A 45 4.07 8.74 0.64
C PRO A 45 5.00 7.53 0.85
N GLY A 46 4.59 6.36 0.36
CA GLY A 46 5.31 5.09 0.51
C GLY A 46 4.74 4.13 1.56
N ASP A 47 3.83 4.59 2.43
CA ASP A 47 3.07 3.69 3.30
C ASP A 47 2.09 2.82 2.49
N ALA A 48 1.56 1.77 3.11
CA ALA A 48 0.56 0.90 2.49
C ALA A 48 -0.79 0.99 3.23
N MET A 49 -1.87 0.94 2.46
CA MET A 49 -3.21 0.71 2.97
C MET A 49 -3.55 -0.76 2.71
N ILE A 50 -3.61 -1.58 3.76
CA ILE A 50 -3.76 -3.04 3.65
C ILE A 50 -5.13 -3.48 4.17
N MET A 51 -5.82 -4.32 3.40
CA MET A 51 -7.09 -4.96 3.73
C MET A 51 -7.00 -6.45 3.38
N GLY A 52 -6.61 -7.30 4.32
CA GLY A 52 -6.68 -8.76 4.18
C GLY A 52 -5.97 -9.33 2.96
N ASP A 53 -6.65 -9.42 1.82
CA ASP A 53 -6.21 -9.91 0.51
C ASP A 53 -5.82 -8.80 -0.49
N HIS A 54 -6.06 -7.52 -0.16
CA HIS A 54 -5.74 -6.39 -1.01
C HIS A 54 -4.85 -5.36 -0.32
N THR A 55 -4.06 -4.63 -1.12
CA THR A 55 -3.22 -3.54 -0.62
C THR A 55 -2.97 -2.50 -1.70
N VAL A 56 -2.86 -1.25 -1.31
CA VAL A 56 -2.40 -0.17 -2.20
C VAL A 56 -1.28 0.62 -1.54
N LEU A 57 -0.37 1.19 -2.32
CA LEU A 57 0.59 2.17 -1.81
C LEU A 57 -0.10 3.53 -1.71
N PHE A 58 0.11 4.20 -0.59
CA PHE A 58 -0.25 5.58 -0.40
C PHE A 58 0.81 6.47 -1.06
N GLY A 59 0.44 7.14 -2.15
CA GLY A 59 1.29 8.09 -2.87
C GLY A 59 1.25 9.52 -2.33
N GLY A 60 0.38 9.81 -1.36
CA GLY A 60 0.18 11.14 -0.78
C GLY A 60 -1.28 11.59 -0.77
N TRP A 61 -1.62 12.52 0.12
CA TRP A 61 -2.93 13.16 0.15
C TRP A 61 -3.14 14.00 -1.13
N ALA A 62 -4.27 13.79 -1.80
CA ALA A 62 -4.66 14.54 -2.99
C ALA A 62 -5.34 15.88 -2.65
N ASN A 63 -5.81 16.03 -1.41
CA ASN A 63 -6.45 17.23 -0.91
C ASN A 63 -6.06 17.57 0.52
N LYS A 64 -6.20 18.85 0.89
CA LYS A 64 -5.82 19.36 2.22
C LYS A 64 -6.71 18.83 3.34
N GLU A 65 -7.94 18.41 3.04
CA GLU A 65 -8.87 17.84 4.02
C GLU A 65 -8.54 16.38 4.37
N HIS A 66 -7.52 15.79 3.71
CA HIS A 66 -7.13 14.38 3.89
C HIS A 66 -8.33 13.43 3.72
N THR A 67 -9.16 13.67 2.72
CA THR A 67 -10.31 12.80 2.39
C THR A 67 -10.07 11.99 1.12
N ARG A 68 -9.02 12.30 0.36
CA ARG A 68 -8.62 11.60 -0.85
C ARG A 68 -7.11 11.48 -0.95
N TYR A 69 -6.63 10.39 -1.52
CA TYR A 69 -5.20 10.15 -1.69
C TYR A 69 -4.91 9.50 -3.04
N ILE A 70 -3.67 9.61 -3.48
CA ILE A 70 -3.18 8.89 -4.66
C ILE A 70 -2.89 7.46 -4.24
N ALA A 71 -3.67 6.49 -4.73
CA ALA A 71 -3.37 5.08 -4.58
C ALA A 71 -2.53 4.61 -5.76
N ILE A 72 -1.49 3.83 -5.48
CA ILE A 72 -0.68 3.15 -6.49
C ILE A 72 -0.83 1.64 -6.27
N GLU A 73 -1.29 0.92 -7.29
CA GLU A 73 -1.58 -0.50 -7.21
C GLU A 73 -1.38 -1.19 -8.55
N ASP A 74 -1.21 -2.51 -8.53
CA ASP A 74 -1.20 -3.31 -9.75
C ASP A 74 -2.62 -3.79 -10.05
N SER A 75 -3.23 -3.25 -11.10
CA SER A 75 -4.60 -3.56 -11.54
C SER A 75 -4.71 -4.90 -12.28
N GLY A 76 -3.61 -5.67 -12.37
CA GLY A 76 -3.54 -7.01 -12.99
C GLY A 76 -3.67 -6.99 -14.52
N SER A 77 -4.71 -6.34 -15.05
CA SER A 77 -4.98 -6.14 -16.48
C SER A 77 -4.32 -4.89 -17.07
N GLN A 78 -4.07 -3.87 -16.24
CA GLN A 78 -3.48 -2.58 -16.66
C GLN A 78 -2.04 -2.39 -16.16
N GLY A 79 -1.53 -3.32 -15.35
CA GLY A 79 -0.26 -3.16 -14.64
C GLY A 79 -0.35 -2.13 -13.52
N CYS A 80 0.80 -1.55 -13.17
CA CYS A 80 0.90 -0.49 -12.17
C CYS A 80 0.13 0.77 -12.60
N VAL A 81 -0.91 1.10 -11.87
CA VAL A 81 -1.75 2.29 -12.05
C VAL A 81 -1.63 3.21 -10.84
N SER A 82 -1.73 4.52 -11.07
CA SER A 82 -1.85 5.52 -10.02
C SER A 82 -3.13 6.33 -10.23
N HIS A 83 -3.99 6.40 -9.22
CA HIS A 83 -5.23 7.18 -9.32
C HIS A 83 -5.70 7.70 -7.97
N GLU A 84 -6.52 8.76 -7.98
CA GLU A 84 -7.07 9.39 -6.78
C GLU A 84 -8.30 8.61 -6.28
N ILE A 85 -8.29 8.21 -5.00
CA ILE A 85 -9.40 7.50 -4.35
C ILE A 85 -9.80 8.13 -3.01
N PRO A 86 -11.05 7.92 -2.54
CA PRO A 86 -11.45 8.35 -1.21
C PRO A 86 -10.75 7.54 -0.11
N TYR A 87 -10.46 8.19 1.02
CA TYR A 87 -9.97 7.54 2.24
C TYR A 87 -11.12 6.91 3.05
N PRO A 88 -10.92 5.74 3.69
CA PRO A 88 -9.75 4.85 3.59
C PRO A 88 -9.68 4.06 2.27
N TYR A 89 -10.85 3.80 1.67
CA TYR A 89 -11.02 3.22 0.35
C TYR A 89 -12.44 3.54 -0.15
N TYR A 90 -12.80 3.12 -1.37
CA TYR A 90 -14.17 3.27 -1.90
C TYR A 90 -15.23 2.76 -0.91
N HIS A 91 -16.38 3.45 -0.89
CA HIS A 91 -17.48 3.21 0.05
C HIS A 91 -17.11 3.37 1.54
N GLY A 92 -15.96 3.96 1.85
CA GLY A 92 -15.53 4.19 3.23
C GLY A 92 -15.11 2.91 3.94
N ASP A 93 -14.60 1.91 3.22
CA ASP A 93 -14.26 0.59 3.74
C ASP A 93 -13.14 0.64 4.80
N GLN A 94 -13.55 0.66 6.06
CA GLN A 94 -12.67 0.77 7.23
C GLN A 94 -11.76 -0.45 7.43
N ARG A 95 -11.89 -1.52 6.64
CA ARG A 95 -10.99 -2.68 6.70
C ARG A 95 -9.60 -2.36 6.14
N TYR A 96 -9.48 -1.34 5.29
CA TYR A 96 -8.19 -0.79 4.90
C TYR A 96 -7.57 -0.05 6.07
N LYS A 97 -6.38 -0.49 6.46
CA LYS A 97 -5.66 0.05 7.60
C LYS A 97 -4.28 0.56 7.15
N PRO A 98 -3.83 1.73 7.64
CA PRO A 98 -2.50 2.24 7.34
C PRO A 98 -1.41 1.37 7.97
N TYR A 99 -0.36 1.07 7.20
CA TYR A 99 0.84 0.39 7.65
C TYR A 99 2.09 1.09 7.14
N ARG A 100 3.08 1.19 8.03
CA ARG A 100 4.43 1.67 7.72
C ARG A 100 5.42 0.53 7.81
N ARG A 101 6.27 0.39 6.80
CA ARG A 101 7.41 -0.53 6.83
C ARG A 101 8.34 -0.14 8.00
N ASN A 102 8.83 -1.15 8.71
CA ASN A 102 9.82 -0.96 9.76
C ASN A 102 11.19 -0.58 9.16
N GLY A 103 11.88 0.36 9.80
CA GLY A 103 13.24 0.76 9.39
C GLY A 103 13.30 1.71 8.19
N VAL A 104 12.18 2.34 7.82
CA VAL A 104 12.12 3.52 6.94
C VAL A 104 11.49 4.67 7.73
N GLU A 105 12.16 5.84 7.72
CA GLU A 105 11.70 7.09 8.38
C GLU A 105 11.15 8.10 7.38
#